data_AF-A0A0L0VH54-F1
#
_entry.id   AF-A0A0L0VH54-F1
#
_cell.length_a   1.000
_cell.length_b   1.000
_cell.length_c   1.000
_cell.angle_alpha   90.00
_cell.angle_beta   90.00
_cell.angle_gamma   90.00
#
_symmetry.space_group_name_H-M   'P 1'
#
loop_
_entity.id
_entity.type
_entity.pdbx_description
1 polymer ?
#
loop_
_entity_poly.entity_id
_entity_poly.type
_entity_poly.pdbx_seq_one_letter_code
_entity_poly.pdbx_strand_id
1 'polypeptide(L)'
;MDQERLAEYFSLLLSNQPGSSIFGLQRGSENEGEQNLPYAAEAHWYGHSAESWKSVWEKLFDPSTVKIVTEVRESDEETQYEYIHGKRKVLWLYWSVTRI
;
A
#
# COMPACT_ATOMS: atom_id res chain seq x y z
N MET A 1 -0.80 -10.41 8.59
CA MET A 1 -1.96 -10.54 9.50
C MET A 1 -2.48 -9.18 9.96
N ASP A 2 -1.63 -8.25 10.42
CA ASP A 2 -2.12 -6.95 10.93
C ASP A 2 -2.55 -5.96 9.83
N GLN A 3 -1.92 -5.98 8.64
CA GLN A 3 -2.26 -5.04 7.55
C GLN A 3 -3.63 -5.34 6.91
N GLU A 4 -3.98 -6.63 6.72
CA GLU A 4 -5.29 -7.02 6.20
C GLU A 4 -6.42 -6.62 7.17
N ARG A 5 -6.20 -6.85 8.48
CA ARG A 5 -7.15 -6.43 9.52
C ARG A 5 -7.27 -4.90 9.62
N LEU A 6 -6.20 -4.17 9.37
CA LEU A 6 -6.25 -2.71 9.28
C LEU A 6 -7.10 -2.27 8.06
N ALA A 7 -6.96 -2.95 6.92
CA ALA A 7 -7.79 -2.68 5.74
C ALA A 7 -9.28 -2.94 6.01
N GLU A 8 -9.63 -3.98 6.79
CA GLU A 8 -11.00 -4.20 7.27
C GLU A 8 -11.51 -3.00 8.07
N TYR A 9 -10.73 -2.45 9.00
CA TYR A 9 -11.16 -1.27 9.75
C TYR A 9 -11.29 -0.02 8.86
N PHE A 10 -10.39 0.17 7.90
CA PHE A 10 -10.51 1.25 6.93
C PHE A 10 -11.74 1.11 6.03
N SER A 11 -12.14 -0.12 5.70
CA SER A 11 -13.34 -0.36 4.89
C SER A 11 -14.60 0.21 5.56
N LEU A 12 -14.66 0.21 6.89
CA LEU A 12 -15.79 0.74 7.66
C LEU A 12 -15.86 2.27 7.65
N LEU A 13 -14.75 2.95 7.31
CA LEU A 13 -14.71 4.40 7.16
C LEU A 13 -15.30 4.86 5.81
N LEU A 14 -15.44 3.94 4.84
CA LEU A 14 -15.96 4.26 3.52
C LEU A 14 -17.49 4.34 3.52
N SER A 15 -18.01 5.56 3.49
CA SER A 15 -19.45 5.83 3.32
C SER A 15 -20.06 5.12 2.11
N ASN A 16 -21.34 4.78 2.21
CA ASN A 16 -22.14 4.18 1.12
C ASN A 16 -22.59 5.21 0.07
N GLN A 17 -22.31 6.49 0.26
CA GLN A 17 -22.65 7.52 -0.72
C GLN A 17 -21.71 7.45 -1.94
N PRO A 18 -22.24 7.41 -3.19
CA PRO A 18 -21.42 7.44 -4.40
C PRO A 18 -20.42 8.61 -4.40
N GLY A 19 -19.20 8.35 -4.86
CA GLY A 19 -18.08 9.30 -4.84
C GLY A 19 -17.32 9.38 -3.52
N SER A 20 -17.85 8.83 -2.43
CA SER A 20 -17.10 8.72 -1.17
C SER A 20 -15.83 7.92 -1.40
N SER A 21 -14.70 8.38 -0.84
CA SER A 21 -13.40 7.78 -1.08
C SER A 21 -12.57 7.71 0.20
N ILE A 22 -11.86 6.60 0.37
CA ILE A 22 -10.73 6.48 1.28
C ILE A 22 -9.46 6.34 0.44
N PHE A 23 -8.35 6.88 0.93
CA PHE A 23 -7.07 6.82 0.24
C PHE A 23 -5.93 6.84 1.24
N GLY A 24 -4.77 6.37 0.79
CA GLY A 24 -3.59 6.31 1.63
C GLY A 24 -2.30 6.24 0.83
N LEU A 25 -1.22 6.46 1.57
CA LEU A 25 0.15 6.34 1.12
C LEU A 25 0.88 5.48 2.15
N GLN A 26 1.51 4.41 1.70
CA GLN A 26 2.34 3.57 2.56
C GLN A 26 3.58 3.08 1.82
N ARG A 27 4.47 2.43 2.56
CA ARG A 27 5.63 1.79 1.96
C ARG A 27 5.20 0.59 1.13
N GLY A 28 5.61 0.56 -0.14
CA GLY A 28 5.39 -0.55 -1.04
C GLY A 28 6.65 -1.39 -1.25
N SER A 29 6.49 -2.41 -2.08
CA SER A 29 7.58 -3.21 -2.65
C SER A 29 7.25 -3.58 -4.10
N GLU A 30 8.25 -3.97 -4.89
CA GLU A 30 8.00 -4.48 -6.25
C GLU A 30 7.21 -5.79 -6.21
N ASN A 31 7.56 -6.66 -5.26
CA ASN A 31 6.93 -7.95 -5.04
C ASN A 31 6.45 -8.05 -3.59
N GLU A 32 5.32 -8.70 -3.39
CA GLU A 32 4.79 -8.98 -2.06
C GLU A 32 5.76 -9.87 -1.25
N GLY A 33 5.96 -9.54 0.02
CA GLY A 33 6.72 -10.37 0.95
C GLY A 33 7.56 -9.59 1.96
N GLU A 34 8.30 -10.32 2.78
CA GLU A 34 9.23 -9.73 3.75
C GLU A 34 10.39 -9.02 3.05
N GLN A 35 10.56 -7.75 3.41
CA GLN A 35 11.62 -6.88 2.96
C GLN A 35 12.61 -6.70 4.11
N ASN A 36 13.89 -6.95 3.85
CA ASN A 36 14.96 -6.79 4.83
C ASN A 36 15.67 -5.44 4.64
N LEU A 37 16.02 -4.78 5.75
CA LEU A 37 16.89 -3.60 5.69
C LEU A 37 18.37 -4.06 5.64
N PRO A 38 19.13 -3.74 4.58
CA PRO A 38 20.53 -4.15 4.46
C PRO A 38 21.44 -3.66 5.61
N TYR A 39 21.09 -2.57 6.29
CA TYR A 39 21.87 -2.04 7.44
C TYR A 39 21.36 -2.49 8.81
N ALA A 40 20.24 -3.17 8.89
CA ALA A 40 19.65 -3.63 10.15
C ALA A 40 19.07 -5.03 9.92
N ALA A 41 19.91 -6.04 10.11
CA ALA A 41 19.61 -7.44 9.78
C ALA A 41 18.35 -7.99 10.48
N GLU A 42 18.00 -7.45 11.65
CA GLU A 42 16.79 -7.84 12.38
C GLU A 42 15.54 -7.03 11.99
N ALA A 43 15.73 -5.90 11.32
CA ALA A 43 14.64 -5.02 10.92
C ALA A 43 14.11 -5.43 9.54
N HIS A 44 12.91 -6.02 9.57
CA HIS A 44 12.17 -6.43 8.39
C HIS A 44 10.75 -5.85 8.44
N TRP A 45 10.15 -5.68 7.28
CA TRP A 45 8.74 -5.33 7.17
C TRP A 45 8.09 -6.11 6.04
N TYR A 46 6.78 -6.35 6.14
CA TYR A 46 6.04 -6.95 5.03
C TYR A 46 5.63 -5.85 4.04
N GLY A 47 6.15 -5.93 2.81
CA GLY A 47 5.81 -5.01 1.73
C GLY A 47 4.75 -5.62 0.82
N HIS A 48 3.75 -4.81 0.45
CA HIS A 48 2.81 -5.15 -0.61
C HIS A 48 3.25 -4.52 -1.95
N SER A 49 3.11 -5.29 -3.03
CA SER A 49 3.03 -4.73 -4.39
C SER A 49 1.67 -4.07 -4.63
N ALA A 50 1.54 -3.32 -5.73
CA ALA A 50 0.26 -2.74 -6.16
C ALA A 50 -0.83 -3.81 -6.28
N GLU A 51 -0.50 -4.94 -6.91
CA GLU A 51 -1.42 -6.06 -7.17
C GLU A 51 -1.84 -6.75 -5.87
N SER A 52 -0.88 -7.03 -4.97
CA SER A 52 -1.19 -7.68 -3.70
C SER A 52 -2.10 -6.81 -2.83
N TRP A 53 -1.86 -5.50 -2.78
CA TRP A 53 -2.70 -4.58 -2.02
C TRP A 53 -4.08 -4.42 -2.64
N LYS A 54 -4.15 -4.38 -3.97
CA LYS A 54 -5.43 -4.38 -4.69
C LYS A 54 -6.26 -5.62 -4.35
N SER A 55 -5.62 -6.79 -4.31
CA SER A 55 -6.29 -8.05 -3.95
C SER A 55 -6.88 -8.01 -2.54
N VAL A 56 -6.24 -7.33 -1.58
CA VAL A 56 -6.81 -7.13 -0.23
C VAL A 56 -8.15 -6.39 -0.32
N TRP A 57 -8.23 -5.28 -1.06
CA TRP A 57 -9.46 -4.52 -1.21
C TRP A 57 -10.55 -5.27 -1.98
N GLU A 58 -10.17 -6.04 -3.01
CA GLU A 58 -11.11 -6.86 -3.79
C GLU A 58 -11.72 -8.01 -2.98
N LYS A 59 -11.06 -8.45 -1.89
CA LYS A 59 -11.66 -9.41 -0.94
C LYS A 59 -12.69 -8.75 -0.01
N LEU A 60 -12.55 -7.45 0.25
CA LEU A 60 -13.40 -6.70 1.19
C LEU A 60 -14.62 -6.07 0.53
N PHE A 61 -14.53 -5.75 -0.76
CA PHE A 61 -15.59 -5.09 -1.51
C PHE A 61 -15.95 -5.83 -2.78
N ASP A 62 -17.23 -5.81 -3.14
CA ASP A 62 -17.66 -6.25 -4.46
C ASP A 62 -17.09 -5.29 -5.53
N PRO A 63 -16.37 -5.78 -6.55
CA PRO A 63 -15.76 -4.95 -7.60
C PRO A 63 -16.78 -4.10 -8.40
N SER A 64 -18.06 -4.46 -8.37
CA SER A 64 -19.15 -3.69 -8.98
C SER A 64 -19.67 -2.54 -8.11
N THR A 65 -19.15 -2.38 -6.90
CA THR A 65 -19.60 -1.36 -5.93
C THR A 65 -18.54 -0.33 -5.57
N VAL A 66 -17.28 -0.59 -5.94
CA VAL A 66 -16.17 0.30 -5.70
C VAL A 66 -15.19 0.31 -6.87
N LYS A 67 -14.54 1.45 -7.07
CA LYS A 67 -13.35 1.57 -7.90
C LYS A 67 -12.12 1.54 -6.99
N ILE A 68 -11.24 0.56 -7.23
CA ILE A 68 -9.96 0.42 -6.51
C ILE A 68 -8.83 0.87 -7.43
N VAL A 69 -7.99 1.77 -6.93
CA VAL A 69 -6.76 2.21 -7.61
C VAL A 69 -5.59 1.94 -6.69
N THR A 70 -4.55 1.33 -7.23
CA THR A 70 -3.28 1.05 -6.54
C THR A 70 -2.13 1.30 -7.49
N GLU A 71 -1.10 1.98 -7.02
CA GLU A 71 0.06 2.33 -7.84
C GLU A 71 1.30 2.39 -6.96
N VAL A 72 2.39 1.74 -7.39
CA VAL A 72 3.71 1.91 -6.77
C VAL A 72 4.51 2.91 -7.59
N ARG A 73 5.09 3.90 -6.91
CA ARG A 73 6.02 4.87 -7.50
C ARG A 73 7.32 4.91 -6.74
N GLU A 74 8.40 5.15 -7.46
CA GLU A 74 9.67 5.50 -6.83
C GLU A 74 9.62 6.92 -6.26
N SER A 75 10.38 7.18 -5.20
CA SER A 75 10.58 8.53 -4.68
C SER A 75 11.34 9.41 -5.68
N ASP A 76 10.87 10.64 -5.85
CA ASP A 76 11.50 11.64 -6.73
C ASP A 76 12.77 12.28 -6.14
N GLU A 77 12.91 12.26 -4.81
CA GLU A 77 14.04 12.88 -4.10
C GLU A 77 15.10 11.86 -3.69
N GLU A 78 16.34 12.34 -3.52
CA GLU A 78 17.36 11.73 -2.64
C GLU A 78 16.83 11.73 -1.20
N THR A 79 15.85 10.88 -0.92
CA THR A 79 15.33 10.70 0.43
C THR A 79 16.48 10.23 1.32
N GLN A 80 16.40 10.49 2.64
CA GLN A 80 17.37 9.93 3.59
C GLN A 80 17.57 8.42 3.42
N TYR A 81 16.58 7.72 2.86
CA TYR A 81 16.64 6.33 2.50
C TYR A 81 17.70 5.99 1.45
N GLU A 82 17.88 6.81 0.41
CA GLU A 82 18.89 6.58 -0.62
C GLU A 82 20.31 6.66 -0.06
N TYR A 83 20.51 7.55 0.92
CA TYR A 83 21.79 7.72 1.62
C TYR A 83 22.15 6.49 2.48
N ILE A 84 21.16 5.88 3.14
CA ILE A 84 21.39 4.76 4.08
C ILE A 84 21.39 3.39 3.36
N HIS A 85 20.69 3.25 2.22
CA HIS A 85 20.50 1.97 1.52
C HIS A 85 21.30 1.79 0.22
N GLY A 86 22.23 2.70 -0.08
CA GLY A 86 23.09 2.55 -1.25
C GLY A 86 22.36 2.77 -2.58
N LYS A 87 21.71 3.93 -2.73
CA LYS A 87 21.04 4.41 -3.97
C LYS A 87 19.78 3.66 -4.39
N ARG A 88 19.09 2.97 -3.47
CA ARG A 88 17.74 2.46 -3.73
C ARG A 88 16.70 3.52 -3.38
N LYS A 89 15.92 3.91 -4.39
CA LYS A 89 14.73 4.74 -4.24
C LYS A 89 13.70 4.07 -3.34
N VAL A 90 12.95 4.89 -2.60
CA VAL A 90 11.82 4.38 -1.80
C VAL A 90 10.67 4.07 -2.73
N LEU A 91 10.08 2.90 -2.57
CA LEU A 91 8.83 2.56 -3.25
C LEU A 91 7.64 2.96 -2.37
N TRP A 92 6.83 3.86 -2.90
CA TRP A 92 5.62 4.38 -2.30
C TRP A 92 4.40 3.75 -2.98
N LEU A 93 3.56 3.09 -2.18
CA LEU A 93 2.31 2.51 -2.62
C LEU A 93 1.17 3.52 -2.34
N TYR A 94 0.67 4.10 -3.41
CA TYR A 94 -0.52 4.95 -3.44
C TYR A 94 -1.73 4.08 -3.66
N TRP A 95 -2.81 4.37 -2.94
CA TRP A 95 -4.06 3.64 -3.14
C TRP A 95 -5.28 4.48 -2.81
N SER A 96 -6.40 4.13 -3.45
CA SER A 96 -7.73 4.61 -3.09
C SER A 96 -8.81 3.56 -3.36
N VAL A 97 -9.88 3.65 -2.57
CA VAL A 97 -11.12 2.90 -2.78
C VAL A 97 -12.26 3.92 -2.80
N THR A 98 -12.95 4.00 -3.93
CA THR A 98 -14.03 4.97 -4.18
C THR A 98 -15.35 4.25 -4.41
N ARG A 99 -16.41 4.63 -3.69
CA ARG A 99 -17.77 4.14 -3.90
C ARG A 99 -18.25 4.62 -5.27
N ILE A 100 -18.72 3.70 -6.12
CA ILE A 100 -19.32 4.05 -7.43
C ILE A 100 -20.84 4.24 -7.34
#